data_AF-A0A813LA49-F1
#
_entry.id   AF-A0A813LA49-F1
#
_cell.length_a   1.000
_cell.length_b   1.000
_cell.length_c   1.000
_cell.angle_alpha   90.00
_cell.angle_beta   90.00
_cell.angle_gamma   90.00
#
_symmetry.space_group_name_H-M   'P 1'
#
loop_
_entity.id
_entity.type
_entity.pdbx_description
1 polymer ?
#
loop_
_entity_poly.entity_id
_entity_poly.type
_entity_poly.pdbx_seq_one_letter_code
_entity_poly.pdbx_strand_id
1 'polypeptide(L)'
;MAKKIAKSQSRPRGPQRSSAPVKAKQRRPSLQASLTMAEEKPLSGIKCPGDIQDMLDKLPYDASYYCRSVKQTLQLKQGHCFAGALLGAHCLTRLGYPPLVVSMLADPSLDDSHAIAVYQKDGLWGSVSKSNYTGVRGRDPVYKSVRELVMSYYNFYCNKEGIKTLVAHSAPINLNKVDRAQEWVYRTDVKNGARKVDKATECWTKKLLPKSFTRSKLTVLKGTTLKGQVLGANKAGLFKTAC
;
A
#
# COMPACT_ATOMS: atom_id res chain seq x y z
N MET A 1 66.72 -24.47 -52.10
CA MET A 1 66.60 -23.48 -51.00
C MET A 1 65.17 -23.45 -50.51
N ALA A 2 64.97 -23.66 -49.21
CA ALA A 2 63.68 -23.86 -48.57
C ALA A 2 62.81 -22.59 -48.52
N LYS A 3 61.51 -22.72 -48.79
CA LYS A 3 60.48 -21.79 -48.31
C LYS A 3 59.36 -22.59 -47.63
N LYS A 4 59.23 -22.35 -46.33
CA LYS A 4 58.20 -22.85 -45.42
C LYS A 4 56.82 -22.40 -45.92
N ILE A 5 55.87 -23.34 -46.03
CA ILE A 5 54.43 -23.05 -46.11
C ILE A 5 53.76 -23.62 -44.86
N ALA A 6 52.89 -22.80 -44.29
CA ALA A 6 52.38 -22.88 -42.93
C ALA A 6 51.40 -24.04 -42.68
N LYS A 7 51.39 -24.46 -41.41
CA LYS A 7 50.55 -25.47 -40.78
C LYS A 7 49.04 -25.19 -40.95
N SER A 8 48.27 -26.19 -41.40
CA SER A 8 46.84 -26.30 -41.10
C SER A 8 46.61 -27.52 -40.20
N GLN A 9 46.59 -27.32 -38.89
CA GLN A 9 46.19 -28.34 -37.92
C GLN A 9 44.66 -28.32 -37.77
N SER A 10 44.04 -29.45 -38.11
CA SER A 10 42.64 -29.77 -37.87
C SER A 10 42.32 -29.75 -36.37
N ARG A 11 41.36 -28.92 -35.95
CA ARG A 11 40.79 -28.95 -34.59
C ARG A 11 39.76 -30.08 -34.46
N PRO A 12 39.74 -30.84 -33.34
CA PRO A 12 38.73 -31.85 -33.08
C PRO A 12 37.39 -31.22 -32.67
N ARG A 13 36.31 -31.95 -32.98
CA ARG A 13 34.90 -31.60 -32.72
C ARG A 13 34.67 -31.45 -31.21
N GLY A 14 34.19 -30.28 -30.79
CA GLY A 14 33.68 -30.05 -29.43
C GLY A 14 32.34 -30.76 -29.18
N PRO A 15 31.97 -31.04 -27.92
CA PRO A 15 30.78 -31.82 -27.61
C PRO A 15 29.51 -31.05 -27.98
N GLN A 16 28.58 -31.74 -28.65
CA GLN A 16 27.25 -31.25 -28.97
C GLN A 16 26.53 -30.88 -27.66
N ARG A 17 26.14 -29.61 -27.50
CA ARG A 17 25.22 -29.18 -26.46
C ARG A 17 23.84 -29.74 -26.79
N SER A 18 23.38 -30.71 -26.01
CA SER A 18 21.98 -31.13 -26.02
C SER A 18 21.10 -29.96 -25.57
N SER A 19 20.21 -29.52 -26.45
CA SER A 19 19.19 -28.51 -26.14
C SER A 19 18.11 -29.15 -25.28
N ALA A 20 18.14 -28.89 -23.98
CA ALA A 20 17.01 -29.21 -23.11
C ALA A 20 15.76 -28.42 -23.57
N PRO A 21 14.57 -29.01 -23.55
CA PRO A 21 13.36 -28.31 -23.99
C PRO A 21 13.06 -27.17 -23.02
N VAL A 22 12.92 -25.96 -23.58
CA VAL A 22 12.41 -24.80 -22.87
C VAL A 22 11.01 -25.15 -22.36
N LYS A 23 10.87 -25.35 -21.05
CA LYS A 23 9.57 -25.62 -20.42
C LYS A 23 8.60 -24.53 -20.85
N ALA A 24 7.56 -24.92 -21.57
CA ALA A 24 6.48 -24.05 -21.98
C ALA A 24 5.94 -23.33 -20.73
N LYS A 25 5.95 -22.00 -20.79
CA LYS A 25 5.41 -21.12 -19.75
C LYS A 25 3.93 -21.51 -19.59
N GLN A 26 3.61 -22.25 -18.53
CA GLN A 26 2.23 -22.62 -18.21
C GLN A 26 1.39 -21.34 -18.22
N ARG A 27 0.52 -21.21 -19.22
CA ARG A 27 -0.50 -20.17 -19.25
C ARG A 27 -1.40 -20.43 -18.05
N ARG A 28 -1.24 -19.62 -17.00
CA ARG A 28 -2.15 -19.65 -15.85
C ARG A 28 -3.57 -19.44 -16.38
N PRO A 29 -4.54 -20.29 -16.00
CA PRO A 29 -5.91 -20.11 -16.43
C PRO A 29 -6.38 -18.74 -15.95
N SER A 30 -6.96 -17.96 -16.85
CA SER A 30 -7.65 -16.72 -16.53
C SER A 30 -8.90 -17.07 -15.74
N LEU A 31 -8.77 -17.30 -14.43
CA LEU A 31 -9.87 -17.13 -13.49
C LEU A 31 -10.38 -15.71 -13.74
N GLN A 32 -11.60 -15.59 -14.27
CA GLN A 32 -12.25 -14.30 -14.51
C GLN A 32 -12.05 -13.43 -13.28
N ALA A 33 -11.23 -12.40 -13.42
CA ALA A 33 -10.81 -11.51 -12.36
C ALA A 33 -12.01 -10.67 -11.93
N SER A 34 -12.83 -11.25 -11.05
CA SER A 34 -14.09 -10.70 -10.60
C SER A 34 -14.35 -11.09 -9.14
N LEU A 35 -15.07 -10.21 -8.45
CA LEU A 35 -15.64 -10.50 -7.15
C LEU A 35 -16.93 -11.29 -7.38
N THR A 36 -17.21 -12.25 -6.51
CA THR A 36 -18.49 -12.96 -6.49
C THR A 36 -19.59 -12.04 -5.96
N MET A 37 -20.87 -12.32 -6.26
CA MET A 37 -21.99 -11.56 -5.69
C MET A 37 -21.95 -11.49 -4.16
N ALA A 38 -21.50 -12.56 -3.49
CA ALA A 38 -21.35 -12.60 -2.04
C ALA A 38 -20.25 -11.65 -1.54
N GLU A 39 -19.15 -11.51 -2.29
CA GLU A 39 -18.05 -10.58 -1.99
C GLU A 39 -18.42 -9.13 -2.31
N GLU A 40 -19.30 -8.90 -3.27
CA GLU A 40 -19.78 -7.55 -3.63
C GLU A 40 -20.92 -7.05 -2.73
N LYS A 41 -21.70 -7.95 -2.13
CA LYS A 41 -22.85 -7.61 -1.28
C LYS A 41 -22.51 -6.58 -0.17
N PRO A 42 -21.37 -6.68 0.55
CA PRO A 42 -21.00 -5.66 1.53
C PRO A 42 -20.77 -4.26 0.91
N LEU A 43 -20.48 -4.20 -0.38
CA LEU A 43 -20.15 -2.95 -1.10
C LEU A 43 -21.37 -2.31 -1.78
N SER A 44 -22.53 -2.98 -1.79
CA SER A 44 -23.71 -2.51 -2.53
C SER A 44 -24.37 -1.27 -1.93
N GLY A 45 -24.16 -1.02 -0.63
CA GLY A 45 -24.71 0.13 0.09
C GLY A 45 -23.87 1.40 -0.02
N ILE A 46 -22.68 1.35 -0.63
CA ILE A 46 -21.74 2.47 -0.69
C ILE A 46 -22.22 3.48 -1.74
N LYS A 47 -22.54 4.70 -1.30
CA LYS A 47 -23.03 5.80 -2.14
C LYS A 47 -22.13 7.02 -2.08
N CYS A 48 -21.35 7.17 -1.03
CA CYS A 48 -20.44 8.29 -0.84
C CYS A 48 -19.13 7.86 -0.14
N PRO A 49 -18.08 8.70 -0.16
CA PRO A 49 -16.85 8.42 0.59
C PRO A 49 -17.05 8.19 2.09
N GLY A 50 -18.09 8.80 2.69
CA GLY A 50 -18.46 8.57 4.09
C GLY A 50 -18.83 7.12 4.37
N ASP A 51 -19.65 6.49 3.50
CA ASP A 51 -20.02 5.08 3.64
C ASP A 51 -18.79 4.14 3.57
N ILE A 52 -17.79 4.53 2.76
CA ILE A 52 -16.52 3.80 2.67
C ILE A 52 -15.77 3.91 4.00
N GLN A 53 -15.70 5.10 4.58
CA GLN A 53 -15.04 5.29 5.88
C GLN A 53 -15.75 4.50 6.99
N ASP A 54 -17.07 4.51 7.04
CA ASP A 54 -17.86 3.74 8.02
C ASP A 54 -17.60 2.23 7.90
N MET A 55 -17.51 1.73 6.67
CA MET A 55 -17.16 0.33 6.41
C MET A 55 -15.74 0.01 6.90
N LEU A 56 -14.75 0.86 6.59
CA LEU A 56 -13.37 0.68 7.03
C LEU A 56 -13.23 0.79 8.55
N ASP A 57 -14.02 1.62 9.22
CA ASP A 57 -14.00 1.77 10.67
C ASP A 57 -14.51 0.52 11.38
N LYS A 58 -15.53 -0.13 10.83
CA LYS A 58 -16.10 -1.40 11.32
C LYS A 58 -15.20 -2.60 11.04
N LEU A 59 -14.27 -2.50 10.10
CA LEU A 59 -13.36 -3.60 9.74
C LEU A 59 -12.38 -3.87 10.91
N PRO A 60 -12.34 -5.10 11.47
CA PRO A 60 -11.32 -5.49 12.44
C PRO A 60 -9.90 -5.27 11.92
N TYR A 61 -8.98 -4.85 12.80
CA TYR A 61 -7.59 -4.64 12.43
C TYR A 61 -6.83 -5.97 12.35
N ASP A 62 -6.31 -6.30 11.16
CA ASP A 62 -5.44 -7.45 10.93
C ASP A 62 -4.02 -7.15 11.45
N ALA A 63 -3.53 -7.90 12.43
CA ALA A 63 -2.18 -7.72 12.98
C ALA A 63 -1.09 -8.48 12.18
N SER A 64 -1.44 -9.14 11.07
CA SER A 64 -0.47 -9.82 10.22
C SER A 64 0.26 -8.86 9.27
N TYR A 65 1.46 -9.24 8.87
CA TYR A 65 2.28 -8.49 7.92
C TYR A 65 1.93 -8.77 6.44
N TYR A 66 0.78 -9.40 6.17
CA TYR A 66 0.43 -9.81 4.82
C TYR A 66 -0.27 -8.69 4.06
N CYS A 67 0.30 -8.28 2.92
CA CYS A 67 -0.32 -7.31 2.01
C CYS A 67 -1.51 -7.97 1.29
N ARG A 68 -2.69 -7.96 1.91
CA ARG A 68 -3.92 -8.57 1.39
C ARG A 68 -4.44 -7.81 0.17
N SER A 69 -4.93 -8.53 -0.83
CA SER A 69 -5.74 -7.95 -1.90
C SER A 69 -7.15 -7.60 -1.40
N VAL A 70 -7.91 -6.81 -2.17
CA VAL A 70 -9.31 -6.46 -1.86
C VAL A 70 -10.15 -7.72 -1.60
N LYS A 71 -10.06 -8.71 -2.48
CA LYS A 71 -10.79 -9.98 -2.36
C LYS A 71 -10.42 -10.73 -1.08
N GLN A 72 -9.13 -10.77 -0.72
CA GLN A 72 -8.69 -11.38 0.53
C GLN A 72 -9.22 -10.65 1.76
N THR A 73 -9.20 -9.31 1.75
CA THR A 73 -9.75 -8.48 2.82
C THR A 73 -11.24 -8.74 3.04
N LEU A 74 -12.01 -8.86 1.95
CA LEU A 74 -13.44 -9.18 2.02
C LEU A 74 -13.70 -10.60 2.55
N GLN A 75 -12.93 -11.58 2.10
CA GLN A 75 -13.04 -12.98 2.56
C GLN A 75 -12.70 -13.14 4.04
N LEU A 76 -11.63 -12.49 4.49
CA LEU A 76 -11.17 -12.55 5.88
C LEU A 76 -11.98 -11.65 6.82
N LYS A 77 -12.70 -10.66 6.27
CA LYS A 77 -13.43 -9.63 7.01
C LYS A 77 -12.55 -8.90 8.02
N GLN A 78 -11.30 -8.66 7.67
CA GLN A 78 -10.33 -7.89 8.46
C GLN A 78 -9.30 -7.23 7.54
N GLY A 79 -8.69 -6.14 7.99
CA GLY A 79 -7.66 -5.44 7.24
C GLY A 79 -6.85 -4.47 8.08
N HIS A 80 -5.56 -4.38 7.79
CA HIS A 80 -4.68 -3.32 8.30
C HIS A 80 -4.72 -2.10 7.38
N CYS A 81 -3.87 -1.09 7.65
CA CYS A 81 -3.81 0.16 6.90
C CYS A 81 -3.76 -0.01 5.38
N PHE A 82 -2.80 -0.79 4.86
CA PHE A 82 -2.60 -0.98 3.43
C PHE A 82 -3.79 -1.69 2.77
N ALA A 83 -4.23 -2.81 3.34
CA ALA A 83 -5.40 -3.54 2.86
C ALA A 83 -6.67 -2.66 2.87
N GLY A 84 -6.85 -1.83 3.90
CA GLY A 84 -7.93 -0.84 3.98
C GLY A 84 -7.83 0.25 2.92
N ALA A 85 -6.63 0.74 2.60
CA ALA A 85 -6.42 1.68 1.50
C ALA A 85 -6.76 1.06 0.15
N LEU A 86 -6.41 -0.20 -0.10
CA LEU A 86 -6.79 -0.89 -1.34
C LEU A 86 -8.30 -1.09 -1.45
N LEU A 87 -8.94 -1.56 -0.38
CA LEU A 87 -10.41 -1.71 -0.34
C LEU A 87 -11.11 -0.36 -0.53
N GLY A 88 -10.63 0.69 0.14
CA GLY A 88 -11.14 2.05 -0.01
C GLY A 88 -10.99 2.57 -1.44
N ALA A 89 -9.82 2.40 -2.05
CA ALA A 89 -9.56 2.78 -3.44
C ALA A 89 -10.46 2.01 -4.42
N HIS A 90 -10.68 0.71 -4.20
CA HIS A 90 -11.63 -0.07 -4.98
C HIS A 90 -13.06 0.48 -4.86
N CYS A 91 -13.51 0.80 -3.64
CA CYS A 91 -14.84 1.37 -3.44
C CYS A 91 -14.99 2.76 -4.07
N LEU A 92 -13.94 3.59 -4.01
CA LEU A 92 -13.90 4.89 -4.68
C LEU A 92 -14.08 4.77 -6.20
N THR A 93 -13.55 3.71 -6.83
CA THR A 93 -13.80 3.46 -8.27
C THR A 93 -15.25 3.18 -8.59
N ARG A 94 -16.00 2.55 -7.69
CA ARG A 94 -17.45 2.33 -7.84
C ARG A 94 -18.24 3.63 -7.79
N LEU A 95 -17.66 4.67 -7.17
CA LEU A 95 -18.21 6.03 -7.12
C LEU A 95 -17.69 6.95 -8.24
N GLY A 96 -16.92 6.41 -9.19
CA GLY A 96 -16.39 7.17 -10.33
C GLY A 96 -15.03 7.86 -10.10
N TYR A 97 -14.40 7.68 -8.93
CA TYR A 97 -13.06 8.21 -8.66
C TYR A 97 -11.95 7.26 -9.15
N PRO A 98 -10.77 7.78 -9.53
CA PRO A 98 -9.63 6.92 -9.83
C PRO A 98 -9.11 6.16 -8.59
N PRO A 99 -8.53 4.95 -8.73
CA PRO A 99 -8.00 4.16 -7.61
C PRO A 99 -6.64 4.70 -7.18
N LEU A 100 -6.64 5.80 -6.43
CA LEU A 100 -5.43 6.49 -5.99
C LEU A 100 -5.11 6.18 -4.52
N VAL A 101 -3.84 5.91 -4.25
CA VAL A 101 -3.30 5.75 -2.90
C VAL A 101 -2.15 6.71 -2.67
N VAL A 102 -2.06 7.26 -1.46
CA VAL A 102 -0.91 8.02 -0.96
C VAL A 102 -0.33 7.28 0.24
N SER A 103 0.99 7.11 0.24
CA SER A 103 1.74 6.62 1.39
C SER A 103 2.19 7.79 2.24
N MET A 104 1.86 7.75 3.53
CA MET A 104 2.38 8.62 4.58
C MET A 104 3.53 7.90 5.25
N LEU A 105 4.73 8.48 5.15
CA LEU A 105 5.97 7.79 5.48
C LEU A 105 6.49 8.28 6.82
N ALA A 106 6.70 7.32 7.71
CA ALA A 106 7.32 7.55 8.99
C ALA A 106 8.86 7.51 8.90
N ASP A 107 9.54 8.02 9.94
CA ASP A 107 10.95 7.66 10.16
C ASP A 107 11.03 6.14 10.40
N PRO A 108 11.70 5.38 9.53
CA PRO A 108 11.66 3.91 9.54
C PRO A 108 12.35 3.28 10.75
N SER A 109 13.08 4.07 11.54
CA SER A 109 13.68 3.60 12.80
C SER A 109 12.81 3.90 14.02
N LEU A 110 11.68 4.58 13.85
CA LEU A 110 10.78 4.98 14.93
C LEU A 110 9.37 4.38 14.79
N ASP A 111 8.93 4.09 13.56
CA ASP A 111 7.55 3.69 13.28
C ASP A 111 7.36 3.13 11.87
N ASP A 112 6.20 2.51 11.62
CA ASP A 112 5.78 2.02 10.31
C ASP A 112 5.13 3.13 9.46
N SER A 113 5.18 2.95 8.14
CA SER A 113 4.47 3.81 7.20
C SER A 113 2.98 3.44 7.10
N HIS A 114 2.16 4.39 6.64
CA HIS A 114 0.72 4.25 6.52
C HIS A 114 0.25 4.52 5.10
N ALA A 115 -0.85 3.92 4.68
CA ALA A 115 -1.46 4.17 3.37
C ALA A 115 -2.89 4.67 3.51
N ILE A 116 -3.26 5.63 2.65
CA ILE A 116 -4.61 6.18 2.55
C ILE A 116 -5.09 6.14 1.11
N ALA A 117 -6.38 5.83 0.93
CA ALA A 117 -7.03 6.00 -0.38
C ALA A 117 -7.47 7.45 -0.51
N VAL A 118 -7.13 8.10 -1.61
CA VAL A 118 -7.42 9.53 -1.81
C VAL A 118 -8.38 9.73 -2.97
N TYR A 119 -9.17 10.78 -2.87
CA TYR A 119 -10.10 11.19 -3.92
C TYR A 119 -10.12 12.72 -4.02
N GLN A 120 -10.60 13.23 -5.14
CA GLN A 120 -10.77 14.66 -5.35
C GLN A 120 -12.22 14.96 -5.70
N LYS A 121 -12.83 15.88 -4.95
CA LYS A 121 -14.19 16.38 -5.19
C LYS A 121 -14.10 17.91 -5.28
N ASP A 122 -14.65 18.49 -6.35
CA ASP A 122 -14.64 19.94 -6.59
C ASP A 122 -13.23 20.57 -6.51
N GLY A 123 -12.23 19.85 -7.01
CA GLY A 123 -10.82 20.27 -6.98
C GLY A 123 -10.12 20.12 -5.63
N LEU A 124 -10.80 19.63 -4.60
CA LEU A 124 -10.27 19.47 -3.24
C LEU A 124 -10.04 18.00 -2.90
N TRP A 125 -8.93 17.72 -2.22
CA TRP A 125 -8.50 16.39 -1.82
C TRP A 125 -9.15 15.94 -0.53
N GLY A 126 -9.71 14.73 -0.53
CA GLY A 126 -10.14 14.00 0.67
C GLY A 126 -9.52 12.60 0.71
N SER A 127 -9.78 11.87 1.78
CA SER A 127 -9.28 10.50 1.93
C SER A 127 -10.19 9.62 2.77
N VAL A 128 -10.03 8.31 2.58
CA VAL A 128 -10.57 7.27 3.46
C VAL A 128 -9.42 6.36 3.92
N SER A 129 -9.48 5.88 5.16
CA SER A 129 -8.34 5.23 5.80
C SER A 129 -8.77 4.29 6.93
N LYS A 130 -8.05 3.16 7.03
CA LYS A 130 -8.13 2.21 8.15
C LYS A 130 -6.89 2.39 9.01
N SER A 131 -7.03 2.63 10.31
CA SER A 131 -5.88 2.73 11.24
C SER A 131 -6.17 2.17 12.62
N ASN A 132 -5.12 1.86 13.38
CA ASN A 132 -5.17 1.68 14.83
C ASN A 132 -5.20 3.02 15.57
N TYR A 133 -4.84 4.12 14.89
CA TYR A 133 -4.83 5.46 15.46
C TYR A 133 -6.07 6.22 15.01
N THR A 134 -6.91 6.63 15.96
CA THR A 134 -8.20 7.32 15.72
C THR A 134 -8.02 8.57 14.86
N GLY A 135 -6.95 9.34 15.07
CA GLY A 135 -6.65 10.55 14.32
C GLY A 135 -6.13 10.30 12.90
N VAL A 136 -5.86 9.06 12.51
CA VAL A 136 -5.24 8.68 11.22
C VAL A 136 -6.26 7.96 10.31
N ARG A 137 -7.53 8.37 10.40
CA ARG A 137 -8.67 7.88 9.61
C ARG A 137 -9.03 8.86 8.47
N GLY A 138 -10.25 8.79 7.95
CA GLY A 138 -10.69 9.60 6.80
C GLY A 138 -10.57 11.12 6.99
N ARG A 139 -10.66 11.84 5.87
CA ARG A 139 -10.68 13.30 5.79
C ARG A 139 -11.66 13.75 4.71
N ASP A 140 -12.40 14.81 5.03
CA ASP A 140 -13.25 15.50 4.08
C ASP A 140 -12.45 16.18 2.96
N PRO A 141 -13.04 16.38 1.78
CA PRO A 141 -12.37 16.97 0.64
C PRO A 141 -12.26 18.50 0.78
N VAL A 142 -11.40 18.98 1.68
CA VAL A 142 -11.21 20.41 1.97
C VAL A 142 -9.78 20.92 1.69
N TYR A 143 -8.90 20.05 1.20
CA TYR A 143 -7.47 20.35 1.04
C TYR A 143 -7.12 20.65 -0.42
N LYS A 144 -6.41 21.75 -0.70
CA LYS A 144 -6.05 22.14 -2.08
C LYS A 144 -4.91 21.31 -2.66
N SER A 145 -4.11 20.68 -1.80
CA SER A 145 -3.00 19.83 -2.23
C SER A 145 -2.90 18.56 -1.39
N VAL A 146 -2.25 17.55 -1.96
CA VAL A 146 -1.91 16.30 -1.24
C VAL A 146 -1.05 16.60 -0.01
N ARG A 147 -0.16 17.60 -0.09
CA ARG A 147 0.65 17.99 1.06
C ARG A 147 -0.21 18.55 2.19
N GLU A 148 -1.18 19.41 1.89
CA GLU A 148 -2.12 19.92 2.89
C GLU A 148 -2.94 18.78 3.52
N LEU A 149 -3.44 17.85 2.71
CA LEU A 149 -4.14 16.66 3.19
C LEU A 149 -3.25 15.86 4.14
N VAL A 150 -2.00 15.56 3.76
CA VAL A 150 -1.05 14.82 4.60
C VAL A 150 -0.68 15.60 5.88
N MET A 151 -0.52 16.92 5.80
CA MET A 151 -0.25 17.76 6.98
C MET A 151 -1.39 17.70 8.01
N SER A 152 -2.64 17.46 7.60
CA SER A 152 -3.76 17.26 8.53
C SER A 152 -3.62 16.03 9.44
N TYR A 153 -2.73 15.10 9.09
CA TYR A 153 -2.42 13.92 9.88
C TYR A 153 -1.25 14.12 10.83
N TYR A 154 -0.33 15.04 10.51
CA TYR A 154 0.96 15.18 11.20
C TYR A 154 0.83 15.27 12.72
N ASN A 155 -0.13 16.05 13.22
CA ASN A 155 -0.31 16.24 14.66
C ASN A 155 -0.85 15.03 15.41
N PHE A 156 -1.33 14.00 14.70
CA PHE A 156 -1.90 12.78 15.27
C PHE A 156 -1.13 11.52 14.85
N TYR A 157 -0.22 11.64 13.89
CA TYR A 157 0.61 10.55 13.40
C TYR A 157 1.79 10.34 14.35
N CYS A 158 1.67 9.34 15.21
CA CYS A 158 2.70 8.99 16.18
C CYS A 158 2.83 7.48 16.37
N ASN A 159 3.99 7.08 16.91
CA ASN A 159 4.21 5.72 17.35
C ASN A 159 3.57 5.45 18.73
N LYS A 160 3.77 4.25 19.30
CA LYS A 160 3.14 3.86 20.58
C LYS A 160 3.62 4.71 21.76
N GLU A 161 4.84 5.26 21.70
CA GLU A 161 5.40 6.19 22.69
C GLU A 161 4.86 7.63 22.52
N GLY A 162 4.08 7.89 21.46
CA GLY A 162 3.54 9.20 21.15
C GLY A 162 4.50 10.11 20.38
N ILE A 163 5.69 9.63 20.00
CA ILE A 163 6.64 10.42 19.18
C ILE A 163 6.00 10.63 17.81
N LYS A 164 5.89 11.89 17.36
CA LYS A 164 5.40 12.17 16.00
C LYS A 164 6.44 11.74 14.97
N THR A 165 6.04 10.90 14.04
CA THR A 165 6.97 10.16 13.16
C THR A 165 6.80 10.45 11.68
N LEU A 166 5.75 11.15 11.26
CA LEU A 166 5.47 11.45 9.85
C LEU A 166 6.46 12.46 9.25
N VAL A 167 7.26 12.03 8.27
CA VAL A 167 8.35 12.83 7.69
C VAL A 167 8.21 13.09 6.19
N ALA A 168 7.49 12.24 5.48
CA ALA A 168 7.36 12.32 4.03
C ALA A 168 6.03 11.73 3.53
N HIS A 169 5.74 11.92 2.25
CA HIS A 169 4.64 11.24 1.58
C HIS A 169 4.95 10.94 0.12
N SER A 170 4.29 9.95 -0.47
CA SER A 170 4.35 9.73 -1.92
C SER A 170 3.40 10.67 -2.69
N ALA A 171 3.58 10.75 -4.01
CA ALA A 171 2.54 11.31 -4.87
C ALA A 171 1.29 10.39 -4.88
N PRO A 172 0.11 10.85 -5.32
CA PRO A 172 -1.02 9.95 -5.56
C PRO A 172 -0.67 8.92 -6.62
N ILE A 173 -0.66 7.65 -6.25
CA ILE A 173 -0.30 6.54 -7.11
C ILE A 173 -1.56 5.85 -7.61
N ASN A 174 -1.71 5.77 -8.93
CA ASN A 174 -2.81 5.04 -9.55
C ASN A 174 -2.50 3.54 -9.59
N LEU A 175 -3.26 2.75 -8.83
CA LEU A 175 -3.05 1.31 -8.67
C LEU A 175 -3.14 0.55 -9.99
N ASN A 176 -4.03 0.97 -10.92
CA ASN A 176 -4.17 0.32 -12.23
C ASN A 176 -2.96 0.59 -13.15
N LYS A 177 -2.18 1.65 -12.92
CA LYS A 177 -0.93 1.90 -13.67
C LYS A 177 0.21 1.03 -13.16
N VAL A 178 0.28 0.83 -11.85
CA VAL A 178 1.29 -0.02 -11.20
C VAL A 178 1.02 -1.50 -11.46
N ASP A 179 -0.24 -1.90 -11.37
CA ASP A 179 -0.66 -3.28 -11.52
C ASP A 179 -1.85 -3.43 -12.45
N ARG A 180 -1.54 -3.45 -13.76
CA ARG A 180 -2.53 -3.59 -14.85
C ARG A 180 -3.32 -4.89 -14.81
N ALA A 181 -2.78 -5.93 -14.19
CA ALA A 181 -3.47 -7.21 -14.04
C ALA A 181 -4.48 -7.21 -12.88
N GLN A 182 -4.53 -6.11 -12.10
CA GLN A 182 -5.41 -5.94 -10.94
C GLN A 182 -5.30 -7.08 -9.91
N GLU A 183 -4.09 -7.61 -9.73
CA GLU A 183 -3.79 -8.58 -8.67
C GLU A 183 -4.08 -7.98 -7.29
N TRP A 184 -3.85 -6.68 -7.12
CA TRP A 184 -4.21 -5.94 -5.91
C TRP A 184 -5.71 -6.02 -5.54
N VAL A 185 -6.59 -6.29 -6.51
CA VAL A 185 -8.02 -6.55 -6.26
C VAL A 185 -8.29 -8.03 -6.08
N TYR A 186 -7.86 -8.88 -7.02
CA TYR A 186 -8.44 -10.22 -7.19
C TYR A 186 -7.55 -11.37 -6.71
N ARG A 187 -6.25 -11.13 -6.47
CA ARG A 187 -5.29 -12.21 -6.25
C ARG A 187 -5.46 -12.84 -4.86
N THR A 188 -5.77 -14.13 -4.82
CA THR A 188 -5.99 -14.90 -3.59
C THR A 188 -5.11 -16.15 -3.47
N ASP A 189 -4.39 -16.54 -4.54
CA ASP A 189 -3.52 -17.73 -4.60
C ASP A 189 -2.31 -17.69 -3.66
N VAL A 190 -2.00 -16.51 -3.10
CA VAL A 190 -0.89 -16.26 -2.18
C VAL A 190 -1.36 -15.36 -1.03
N LYS A 191 -0.75 -15.46 0.16
CA LYS A 191 -1.12 -14.62 1.30
C LYS A 191 -0.93 -13.12 1.05
N ASN A 192 0.05 -12.73 0.23
CA ASN A 192 0.36 -11.34 -0.12
C ASN A 192 -0.20 -10.97 -1.50
N GLY A 193 -1.52 -11.00 -1.69
CA GLY A 193 -2.15 -10.75 -2.99
C GLY A 193 -1.80 -9.38 -3.59
N ALA A 194 -1.49 -8.38 -2.76
CA ALA A 194 -1.20 -7.03 -3.19
C ALA A 194 0.29 -6.62 -3.11
N ARG A 195 1.23 -7.57 -2.96
CA ARG A 195 2.66 -7.23 -2.75
C ARG A 195 3.29 -6.36 -3.84
N LYS A 196 2.77 -6.44 -5.07
CA LYS A 196 3.29 -5.67 -6.20
C LYS A 196 3.03 -4.17 -6.03
N VAL A 197 1.83 -3.79 -5.58
CA VAL A 197 1.47 -2.38 -5.37
C VAL A 197 2.13 -1.81 -4.11
N ASP A 198 2.26 -2.62 -3.06
CA ASP A 198 2.93 -2.26 -1.80
C ASP A 198 4.34 -1.67 -2.03
N LYS A 199 5.20 -2.44 -2.72
CA LYS A 199 6.56 -1.98 -3.09
C LYS A 199 6.58 -0.69 -3.91
N ALA A 200 5.59 -0.50 -4.78
CA ALA A 200 5.53 0.68 -5.63
C ALA A 200 5.05 1.91 -4.87
N THR A 201 4.22 1.75 -3.83
CA THR A 201 3.63 2.86 -3.09
C THR A 201 4.62 3.62 -2.21
N GLU A 202 5.72 2.98 -1.82
CA GLU A 202 6.82 3.61 -1.08
C GLU A 202 7.87 4.28 -1.99
N CYS A 203 7.72 4.13 -3.30
CA CYS A 203 8.58 4.81 -4.27
C CYS A 203 8.12 6.27 -4.46
N TRP A 204 9.08 7.17 -4.71
CA TRP A 204 8.85 8.56 -5.15
C TRP A 204 8.26 9.46 -4.07
N THR A 205 9.10 9.75 -3.09
CA THR A 205 8.71 10.42 -1.84
C THR A 205 9.07 11.90 -1.86
N LYS A 206 8.25 12.72 -1.22
CA LYS A 206 8.48 14.14 -1.00
C LYS A 206 8.56 14.39 0.50
N LYS A 207 9.56 15.18 0.92
CA LYS A 207 9.68 15.62 2.31
C LYS A 207 8.44 16.44 2.68
N LEU A 208 7.82 16.08 3.80
CA LEU A 208 6.64 16.77 4.31
C LEU A 208 7.04 18.02 5.12
N LEU A 209 8.06 17.85 5.97
CA LEU A 209 8.49 18.85 6.94
C LEU A 209 9.54 19.79 6.36
N PRO A 210 9.60 21.05 6.85
CA PRO A 210 10.67 21.99 6.49
C PRO A 210 12.06 21.39 6.82
N LYS A 211 13.09 21.78 6.06
CA LYS A 211 14.47 21.32 6.28
C LYS A 211 14.99 21.57 7.70
N SER A 212 14.48 22.61 8.37
CA SER A 212 14.85 22.97 9.75
C SER A 212 14.27 22.03 10.82
N PHE A 213 13.31 21.17 10.46
CA PHE A 213 12.66 20.23 11.36
C PHE A 213 13.38 18.88 11.32
N THR A 214 14.38 18.74 12.18
CA THR A 214 15.21 17.53 12.33
C THR A 214 14.59 16.54 13.30
N ARG A 215 15.08 15.30 13.32
CA ARG A 215 14.61 14.24 14.24
C ARG A 215 14.64 14.68 15.71
N SER A 216 15.68 15.41 16.12
CA SER A 216 15.81 15.97 17.48
C SER A 216 14.71 16.97 17.87
N LYS A 217 13.92 17.45 16.91
CA LYS A 217 12.82 18.40 17.12
C LYS A 217 11.45 17.74 17.05
N LEU A 218 11.37 16.41 16.84
CA LEU A 218 10.10 15.69 16.85
C LEU A 218 9.46 15.80 18.24
N THR A 219 8.20 16.25 18.26
CA THR A 219 7.44 16.41 19.50
C THR A 219 6.73 15.12 19.89
N VAL A 220 6.43 14.98 21.18
CA VAL A 220 5.71 13.81 21.71
C VAL A 220 4.27 14.20 22.07
N LEU A 221 3.30 13.45 21.57
CA LEU A 221 1.91 13.48 22.03
C LEU A 221 1.81 12.80 23.39
N LYS A 222 1.18 13.46 24.36
CA LYS A 222 1.03 12.95 25.73
C LYS A 222 -0.41 13.12 26.22
N GLY A 223 -0.71 12.53 27.38
CA GLY A 223 -1.95 12.74 28.09
C GLY A 223 -3.19 12.26 27.33
N THR A 224 -4.27 13.03 27.43
CA THR A 224 -5.59 12.70 26.86
C THR A 224 -5.54 12.47 25.35
N THR A 225 -4.74 13.26 24.62
CA THR A 225 -4.62 13.13 23.17
C THR A 225 -4.06 11.77 22.77
N LEU A 226 -2.97 11.32 23.41
CA LEU A 226 -2.39 10.00 23.13
C LEU A 226 -3.36 8.86 23.50
N LYS A 227 -4.04 8.98 24.66
CA LYS A 227 -5.05 8.00 25.08
C LYS A 227 -6.19 7.89 24.05
N GLY A 228 -6.67 9.03 23.54
CA GLY A 228 -7.71 9.06 22.51
C GLY A 228 -7.24 8.51 21.16
N GLN A 229 -5.96 8.67 20.82
CA GLN A 229 -5.41 8.12 19.59
C GLN A 229 -5.48 6.60 19.54
N VAL A 230 -5.23 5.91 20.65
CA VAL A 230 -5.19 4.44 20.67
C VAL A 230 -6.52 3.80 21.12
N LEU A 231 -7.61 4.57 21.14
CA LEU A 231 -8.93 4.08 21.51
C LEU A 231 -9.42 3.05 20.48
N GLY A 232 -9.71 1.82 20.94
CA GLY A 232 -10.13 0.72 20.07
C GLY A 232 -9.00 0.11 19.22
N ALA A 233 -7.74 0.47 19.47
CA ALA A 233 -6.60 -0.10 18.76
C ALA A 233 -6.41 -1.60 19.09
N ASN A 234 -6.10 -2.39 18.08
CA ASN A 234 -5.61 -3.75 18.29
C ASN A 234 -4.14 -3.70 18.70
N LYS A 235 -3.85 -3.94 19.98
CA LYS A 235 -2.49 -3.90 20.54
C LYS A 235 -1.49 -4.79 19.81
N ALA A 236 -1.93 -5.90 19.21
CA ALA A 236 -1.06 -6.81 18.48
C ALA A 236 -0.54 -6.20 17.17
N GLY A 237 -1.27 -5.24 16.59
CA GLY A 237 -0.92 -4.54 15.35
C GLY A 237 -0.33 -3.14 15.56
N LEU A 238 0.08 -2.79 16.78
CA LEU A 238 0.86 -1.58 17.05
C LEU A 238 2.34 -1.84 16.76
N PHE A 239 3.04 -0.82 16.25
CA PHE A 239 4.47 -0.88 15.98
C PHE A 239 5.25 -1.35 17.21
N LYS A 240 6.21 -2.25 17.00
CA LYS A 240 7.10 -2.74 18.04
C LYS A 240 8.52 -2.35 17.68
N THR A 241 9.10 -1.43 18.45
CA THR A 241 10.55 -1.27 18.50
C THR A 241 11.18 -2.63 18.77
N ALA A 242 12.21 -3.00 18.00
CA ALA A 242 13.05 -4.14 18.36
C ALA A 242 13.57 -3.90 19.78
N CYS A 243 13.32 -4.85 20.69
CA CYS A 243 13.97 -4.87 22.00
C CYS A 243 15.47 -5.08 21.82
#